data_AF-A0A967S8D7-F1
#
_entry.id   AF-A0A967S8D7-F1
#
_cell.length_a   1.000
_cell.length_b   1.000
_cell.length_c   1.000
_cell.angle_alpha   90.00
_cell.angle_beta   90.00
_cell.angle_gamma   90.00
#
_symmetry.space_group_name_H-M   'P 1'
#
loop_
_entity.id
_entity.type
_entity.pdbx_description
1 polymer ?
#
loop_
_entity_poly.entity_id
_entity_poly.type
_entity_poly.pdbx_seq_one_letter_code
_entity_poly.pdbx_strand_id
1 'polypeptide(L)'
;PGADSPRSLAALDALIATLGEIRDGYVRHPDRWVEPVEQAEAVRYVGQMLSAMSEMYWEADPAHPRFVSIVDPGRKLQGDNPDAL
;
A
#
# COMPACT_ATOMS: atom_id res chain seq x y z
N PRO A 1 -31.58 -8.65 0.83
CA PRO A 1 -30.23 -9.15 1.11
C PRO A 1 -29.71 -10.04 -0.03
N GLY A 2 -28.67 -9.61 -0.75
CA GLY A 2 -27.97 -10.41 -1.77
C GLY A 2 -28.05 -9.84 -3.19
N ALA A 3 -27.14 -8.91 -3.52
CA ALA A 3 -26.83 -8.52 -4.91
C ALA A 3 -25.44 -7.87 -5.11
N ASP A 4 -24.70 -7.55 -4.04
CA ASP A 4 -23.39 -6.85 -4.15
C ASP A 4 -22.15 -7.76 -4.14
N SER A 5 -22.33 -9.05 -3.87
CA SER A 5 -21.24 -10.04 -3.89
C SER A 5 -20.41 -10.08 -5.20
N PRO A 6 -20.98 -9.85 -6.41
CA PRO A 6 -20.19 -9.90 -7.65
C PRO A 6 -19.23 -8.72 -7.82
N ARG A 7 -19.60 -7.52 -7.36
CA ARG A 7 -18.80 -6.29 -7.58
C ARG A 7 -17.67 -6.16 -6.57
N SER A 8 -17.91 -6.52 -5.31
CA SER A 8 -16.87 -6.53 -4.29
C SER A 8 -15.79 -7.56 -4.60
N LEU A 9 -16.17 -8.74 -5.09
CA LEU A 9 -15.21 -9.76 -5.55
C LEU A 9 -14.42 -9.28 -6.77
N ALA A 10 -15.08 -8.69 -7.78
CA ALA A 10 -14.37 -8.13 -8.94
C ALA A 10 -13.37 -7.02 -8.55
N ALA A 11 -13.73 -6.16 -7.58
CA ALA A 11 -12.83 -5.14 -7.07
C ALA A 11 -11.63 -5.73 -6.30
N LEU A 12 -11.86 -6.78 -5.51
CA LEU A 12 -10.81 -7.52 -4.83
C LEU A 12 -9.86 -8.18 -5.84
N ASP A 13 -10.39 -8.82 -6.88
CA ASP A 13 -9.59 -9.43 -7.94
C ASP A 13 -8.73 -8.39 -8.66
N ALA A 14 -9.27 -7.20 -8.94
CA ALA A 14 -8.53 -6.09 -9.53
C ALA A 14 -7.42 -5.56 -8.62
N LEU A 15 -7.65 -5.47 -7.30
CA LEU A 15 -6.62 -5.11 -6.33
C LEU A 15 -5.49 -6.14 -6.32
N ILE A 16 -5.83 -7.44 -6.29
CA ILE A 16 -4.84 -8.53 -6.32
C ILE A 16 -4.02 -8.47 -7.62
N ALA A 17 -4.66 -8.25 -8.76
CA ALA A 17 -3.97 -8.09 -10.05
C ALA A 17 -2.99 -6.90 -10.03
N THR A 18 -3.43 -5.75 -9.52
CA THR A 18 -2.60 -4.55 -9.38
C THR A 18 -1.39 -4.79 -8.46
N LEU A 19 -1.58 -5.50 -7.35
CA LEU A 19 -0.46 -5.90 -6.47
C LEU A 19 0.51 -6.87 -7.19
N GLY A 20 0.00 -7.71 -8.09
CA GLY A 20 0.81 -8.54 -8.98
C GLY A 20 1.68 -7.71 -9.93
N GLU A 21 1.11 -6.69 -10.56
CA GLU A 21 1.86 -5.75 -11.42
C GLU A 21 2.94 -5.01 -10.64
N ILE A 22 2.65 -4.54 -9.42
CA ILE A 22 3.64 -3.91 -8.54
C ILE A 22 4.74 -4.91 -8.14
N ARG A 23 4.39 -6.15 -7.80
CA ARG A 23 5.38 -7.19 -7.51
C ARG A 23 6.34 -7.36 -8.68
N ASP A 24 5.84 -7.44 -9.90
CA ASP A 24 6.67 -7.75 -11.05
C ASP A 24 7.45 -6.54 -11.57
N GLY A 25 6.84 -5.35 -11.60
CA GLY A 25 7.46 -4.11 -12.10
C GLY A 25 8.28 -3.31 -11.07
N TYR A 26 8.02 -3.48 -9.78
CA TYR A 26 8.75 -2.80 -8.70
C TYR A 26 9.60 -3.77 -7.88
N VAL A 27 8.99 -4.77 -7.24
CA VAL A 27 9.70 -5.66 -6.29
C VAL A 27 10.69 -6.59 -6.99
N ARG A 28 10.33 -7.13 -8.16
CA ARG A 28 11.17 -8.07 -8.92
C ARG A 28 11.96 -7.38 -10.04
N HIS A 29 11.97 -6.06 -10.09
CA HIS A 29 12.67 -5.33 -11.15
C HIS A 29 14.17 -5.63 -11.10
N PRO A 30 14.79 -6.16 -12.17
CA PRO A 30 16.14 -6.69 -12.15
C PRO A 30 17.21 -5.64 -11.83
N ASP A 31 17.00 -4.39 -12.25
CA ASP A 31 17.98 -3.32 -12.08
C ASP A 31 17.76 -2.45 -10.83
N ARG A 32 16.74 -2.76 -10.00
CA ARG A 32 16.32 -1.86 -8.93
C ARG A 32 16.89 -2.22 -7.56
N TRP A 33 17.05 -3.50 -7.29
CA TRP A 33 17.52 -4.02 -6.00
C TRP A 33 18.79 -4.81 -6.26
N VAL A 34 19.88 -4.40 -5.63
CA VAL A 34 21.19 -5.03 -5.81
C VAL A 34 21.34 -6.17 -4.81
N GLU A 35 20.86 -5.96 -3.59
CA GLU A 35 21.00 -6.92 -2.49
C GLU A 35 19.67 -7.62 -2.14
N PRO A 36 19.70 -8.91 -1.75
CA PRO A 36 18.48 -9.63 -1.36
C PRO A 36 17.68 -8.96 -0.23
N VAL A 37 18.37 -8.26 0.68
CA VAL A 37 17.72 -7.52 1.78
C VAL A 37 16.93 -6.32 1.25
N GLU A 38 17.41 -5.62 0.22
CA GLU A 38 16.70 -4.49 -0.38
C GLU A 38 15.40 -4.95 -1.05
N GLN A 39 15.43 -6.12 -1.68
CA GLN A 39 14.23 -6.72 -2.26
C GLN A 39 13.21 -7.13 -1.18
N ALA A 40 13.67 -7.67 -0.05
CA ALA A 40 12.79 -7.96 1.09
C ALA A 40 12.17 -6.67 1.67
N GLU A 41 12.96 -5.61 1.79
CA GLU A 41 12.50 -4.28 2.19
C GLU A 41 11.49 -3.69 1.18
N ALA A 42 11.65 -3.94 -0.12
CA ALA A 42 10.69 -3.54 -1.13
C ALA A 42 9.32 -4.22 -0.94
N VAL A 43 9.29 -5.51 -0.57
CA VAL A 43 8.04 -6.21 -0.21
C VAL A 43 7.40 -5.57 1.02
N ARG A 44 8.19 -5.33 2.07
CA ARG A 44 7.72 -4.66 3.29
C ARG A 44 7.13 -3.28 2.98
N TYR A 45 7.82 -2.50 2.14
CA TYR A 45 7.37 -1.18 1.71
C TYR A 45 6.01 -1.22 0.99
N VAL A 46 5.80 -2.15 0.06
CA VAL A 46 4.50 -2.30 -0.64
C VAL A 46 3.37 -2.60 0.35
N GLY A 47 3.60 -3.45 1.36
CA GLY A 47 2.62 -3.71 2.41
C GLY A 47 2.30 -2.46 3.25
N GLN A 48 3.32 -1.68 3.60
CA GLN A 48 3.18 -0.43 4.33
C GLN A 48 2.40 0.63 3.52
N MET A 49 2.66 0.72 2.22
CA MET A 49 1.88 1.56 1.30
C MET A 49 0.41 1.16 1.28
N LEU A 50 0.11 -0.15 1.14
CA LEU A 50 -1.27 -0.63 1.14
C LEU A 50 -2.00 -0.27 2.44
N SER A 51 -1.33 -0.39 3.59
CA SER A 51 -1.87 0.02 4.89
C SER A 51 -2.21 1.52 4.91
N ALA A 52 -1.30 2.39 4.48
CA ALA A 52 -1.56 3.84 4.41
C ALA A 52 -2.70 4.19 3.46
N MET A 53 -2.78 3.54 2.29
CA MET A 53 -3.84 3.82 1.33
C MET A 53 -5.22 3.36 1.83
N SER A 54 -5.29 2.28 2.64
CA SER A 54 -6.53 1.88 3.33
C SER A 54 -7.07 3.01 4.20
N GLU A 55 -6.22 3.59 5.04
CA GLU A 55 -6.61 4.69 5.93
C GLU A 55 -7.06 5.93 5.14
N MET A 56 -6.38 6.25 4.04
CA MET A 56 -6.68 7.46 3.24
C MET A 56 -7.90 7.36 2.33
N TYR A 57 -8.19 6.17 1.79
CA TYR A 57 -9.21 6.02 0.75
C TYR A 57 -10.37 5.13 1.14
N TRP A 58 -10.12 4.09 1.94
CA TRP A 58 -11.15 3.11 2.30
C TRP A 58 -11.86 3.48 3.59
N GLU A 59 -11.09 3.91 4.58
CA GLU A 59 -11.59 4.29 5.90
C GLU A 59 -11.91 5.79 6.01
N ALA A 60 -11.68 6.56 4.94
CA ALA A 60 -11.95 7.98 4.92
C ALA A 60 -13.46 8.25 4.93
N ASP A 61 -13.89 9.05 5.91
CA ASP A 61 -15.24 9.57 6.00
C ASP A 61 -15.19 11.11 5.91
N PRO A 62 -15.61 11.71 4.78
CA PRO A 62 -15.63 13.16 4.63
C PRO A 62 -16.54 13.89 5.63
N ALA A 63 -17.56 13.21 6.18
CA ALA A 63 -18.44 13.79 7.20
C ALA A 63 -17.80 13.76 8.60
N HIS A 64 -16.83 12.87 8.83
CA HIS A 64 -16.14 12.70 10.11
C HIS A 64 -14.62 12.63 9.90
N PRO A 65 -13.98 13.75 9.51
CA PRO A 65 -12.55 13.77 9.24
C PRO A 65 -11.75 13.49 10.51
N ARG A 66 -10.70 12.67 10.37
CA ARG A 66 -9.71 12.41 11.42
C ARG A 66 -8.31 12.64 10.88
N PHE A 67 -7.41 13.10 11.74
CA PHE A 67 -5.99 13.07 11.44
C PHE A 67 -5.47 11.63 11.55
N VAL A 68 -4.66 11.23 10.58
CA VAL A 68 -4.03 9.91 10.52
C VAL A 68 -2.57 10.09 10.18
N SER A 69 -1.71 9.25 10.74
CA SER A 69 -0.29 9.31 10.44
C SER A 69 -0.02 8.66 9.08
N ILE A 70 0.43 9.45 8.12
CA ILE A 70 0.81 8.94 6.79
C ILE A 70 2.13 8.16 6.83
N VAL A 71 2.99 8.49 7.79
CA VAL A 71 4.29 7.85 8.05
C VAL A 71 4.41 7.58 9.54
N ASP A 72 5.24 6.59 9.89
CA ASP A 72 5.56 6.24 11.28
C ASP A 72 6.96 5.60 11.30
N PRO A 73 7.52 5.20 12.46
CA PRO A 73 8.83 4.55 12.50
C PRO A 73 8.95 3.30 11.61
N GLY A 74 7.87 2.55 11.41
CA GLY A 74 7.77 1.38 10.53
C GLY A 74 7.26 1.68 9.12
N ARG A 75 6.58 2.80 8.89
CA ARG A 75 5.98 3.22 7.61
C ARG A 75 6.68 4.45 7.04
N LYS A 76 7.35 4.26 5.90
CA LYS A 76 8.16 5.28 5.23
C LYS A 76 7.53 5.65 3.89
N LEU A 77 7.60 6.92 3.50
CA LEU A 77 7.00 7.41 2.25
C LEU A 77 7.86 8.51 1.61
N GLN A 78 8.33 8.27 0.38
CA GLN A 78 9.02 9.25 -0.48
C GLN A 78 10.17 10.05 0.18
N GLY A 79 10.93 9.42 1.08
CA GLY A 79 12.01 10.10 1.79
C GLY A 79 11.48 10.98 2.93
N ASP A 80 10.58 10.42 3.73
CA ASP A 80 9.95 11.08 4.86
C ASP A 80 10.97 11.71 5.80
N ASN A 81 10.60 12.86 6.36
CA ASN A 81 11.41 13.52 7.36
C ASN A 81 11.37 12.70 8.65
N PRO A 82 12.49 12.13 9.13
CA PRO A 82 12.51 11.35 10.36
C PRO A 82 12.13 12.18 11.60
N ASP A 83 12.22 13.51 11.52
CA ASP A 83 11.86 14.44 12.58
C ASP A 83 10.39 14.94 12.47
N ALA A 84 9.62 14.41 11.52
CA ALA A 84 8.19 14.70 11.44
C ALA A 84 7.42 14.06 12.61
N LEU A 85 6.46 14.81 13.14
CA LEU A 85 5.61 14.44 14.27
C LEU A 85 4.32 13.74 13.83
#